data_AF-A0A931KJC4-F1
#
_entry.id   AF-A0A931KJC4-F1
#
_cell.length_a   1.000
_cell.length_b   1.000
_cell.length_c   1.000
_cell.angle_alpha   90.00
_cell.angle_beta   90.00
_cell.angle_gamma   90.00
#
_symmetry.space_group_name_H-M   'P 1'
#
loop_
_entity.id
_entity.type
_entity.pdbx_description
1 polymer ?
#
loop_
_entity_poly.entity_id
_entity_poly.type
_entity_poly.pdbx_seq_one_letter_code
_entity_poly.pdbx_strand_id
1 'polypeptide(L)'
;MKVKIYQPSKNAMQSGRGKTKTWLLEYELETPRTPEPLMGWVSSGDTLNQVRLKFDCVDKAVAYAKKEGWEYTVIPHQERVVQPRNYLDNFKYRPHEEAS
;
A
#
# COMPACT_ATOMS: atom_id res chain seq x y z
N MET A 1 -7.98 -19.34 0.69
CA MET A 1 -8.06 -18.07 -0.05
C MET A 1 -8.08 -16.87 0.90
N LYS A 2 -6.94 -16.18 1.01
CA LYS A 2 -6.76 -15.00 1.87
C LYS A 2 -6.60 -13.75 1.01
N VAL A 3 -7.23 -12.66 1.41
CA VAL A 3 -7.17 -11.37 0.69
C VAL A 3 -6.75 -10.22 1.61
N LYS A 4 -5.97 -9.30 1.06
CA LYS A 4 -5.58 -8.05 1.72
C LYS A 4 -6.35 -6.90 1.11
N ILE A 5 -6.99 -6.11 1.97
CA ILE A 5 -7.70 -4.89 1.60
C ILE A 5 -6.91 -3.71 2.15
N TYR A 6 -6.44 -2.82 1.29
CA TYR A 6 -5.62 -1.68 1.70
C TYR A 6 -5.72 -0.51 0.71
N GLN A 7 -5.36 0.69 1.17
CA GLN A 7 -5.10 1.82 0.27
C GLN A 7 -3.60 1.88 -0.05
N PRO A 8 -3.20 1.96 -1.33
CA PRO A 8 -1.80 1.95 -1.69
C PRO A 8 -1.10 3.20 -1.18
N SER A 9 0.05 3.00 -0.56
CA SER A 9 0.90 4.08 -0.09
C SER A 9 1.38 4.95 -1.25
N LYS A 10 1.58 6.23 -0.98
CA LYS A 10 2.19 7.16 -1.93
C LYS A 10 3.61 6.67 -2.26
N ASN A 11 3.96 6.60 -3.55
CA ASN A 11 5.33 6.33 -3.96
C ASN A 11 6.25 7.44 -3.42
N ALA A 12 7.29 7.06 -2.67
CA ALA A 12 8.25 7.99 -2.06
C ALA A 12 8.99 8.84 -3.10
N MET A 13 9.24 8.30 -4.30
CA MET A 13 9.96 8.98 -5.38
C MET A 13 9.09 10.00 -6.14
N GLN A 14 7.76 9.93 -5.99
CA GLN A 14 6.84 10.78 -6.73
C GLN A 14 6.08 11.70 -5.77
N SER A 15 5.69 12.90 -6.21
CA SER A 15 4.87 13.81 -5.41
C SER A 15 3.36 13.54 -5.53
N GLY A 16 2.93 12.90 -6.63
CA GLY A 16 1.53 12.65 -6.98
C GLY A 16 0.80 11.72 -6.02
N ARG A 17 -0.51 12.00 -5.81
CA ARG A 17 -1.38 11.27 -4.87
C ARG A 17 -2.64 10.68 -5.49
N GLY A 18 -2.78 10.75 -6.82
CA GLY A 18 -4.01 10.31 -7.50
C GLY A 18 -4.36 8.85 -7.23
N LYS A 19 -3.35 7.99 -7.02
CA LYS A 19 -3.53 6.55 -6.83
C LYS A 19 -3.84 6.13 -5.39
N THR A 20 -3.70 7.01 -4.38
CA THR A 20 -3.84 6.63 -2.96
C THR A 20 -5.28 6.66 -2.46
N LYS A 21 -6.23 7.16 -3.25
CA LYS A 21 -7.64 7.32 -2.84
C LYS A 21 -8.48 6.06 -3.02
N THR A 22 -7.97 5.08 -3.75
CA THR A 22 -8.72 3.87 -4.12
C THR A 22 -8.35 2.73 -3.15
N TRP A 23 -9.36 1.97 -2.72
CA TRP A 23 -9.14 0.74 -1.98
C TRP A 23 -8.84 -0.41 -2.94
N LEU A 24 -7.76 -1.14 -2.67
CA LEU A 24 -7.36 -2.31 -3.42
C LEU A 24 -7.63 -3.57 -2.60
N LEU A 25 -8.18 -4.57 -3.26
CA LEU A 25 -8.25 -5.95 -2.76
C LEU A 25 -7.29 -6.79 -3.59
N GLU A 26 -6.34 -7.43 -2.92
CA GLU A 26 -5.32 -8.29 -3.50
C GLU A 26 -5.31 -9.65 -2.83
N TYR A 27 -5.07 -10.69 -3.62
CA TYR A 27 -4.90 -12.04 -3.10
C TYR A 27 -3.52 -12.20 -2.45
N GLU A 28 -3.47 -12.92 -1.34
CA GLU A 28 -2.19 -13.38 -0.82
C GLU A 28 -1.61 -14.47 -1.72
N LEU A 29 -0.28 -14.50 -1.86
CA LEU A 29 0.38 -15.56 -2.60
C LEU A 29 0.24 -16.87 -1.81
N GLU A 30 -0.39 -17.88 -2.40
CA GLU A 30 -0.46 -19.22 -1.83
C GLU A 30 0.82 -20.01 -2.15
N THR A 31 1.40 -19.83 -3.35
CA THR A 31 2.70 -20.43 -3.72
C THR A 31 3.85 -19.41 -3.80
N PRO A 32 5.05 -19.78 -3.31
CA PRO A 32 6.25 -18.97 -3.48
C PRO A 32 6.66 -18.95 -4.96
N ARG A 33 7.21 -17.81 -5.38
CA ARG A 33 7.78 -17.66 -6.73
C ARG A 33 9.14 -18.36 -6.80
N THR A 34 9.31 -19.23 -7.77
CA THR A 34 10.56 -19.98 -7.99
C THR A 34 11.15 -19.67 -9.36
N PRO A 35 12.49 -19.58 -9.46
CA PRO A 35 13.14 -19.49 -10.77
C PRO A 35 12.98 -20.84 -11.49
N GLU A 36 12.57 -20.81 -12.75
CA GLU A 36 12.54 -22.01 -13.57
C GLU A 36 13.96 -22.41 -14.02
N PRO A 37 14.23 -23.72 -14.23
CA PRO A 37 15.59 -24.25 -14.32
C PRO A 37 16.33 -23.99 -15.65
N LEU A 38 15.63 -23.59 -16.73
CA LEU A 38 16.20 -23.42 -18.07
C LEU A 38 16.64 -21.97 -18.35
N MET A 39 15.74 -21.00 -18.21
CA MET A 39 15.97 -19.58 -18.52
C MET A 39 16.10 -18.69 -17.26
N GLY A 40 15.83 -19.23 -16.06
CA GLY A 40 15.81 -18.49 -14.80
C GLY A 40 14.62 -17.54 -14.62
N TRP A 41 13.55 -17.69 -15.41
CA TRP A 41 12.38 -16.81 -15.28
C TRP A 41 11.59 -17.09 -14.00
N VAL A 42 10.98 -16.04 -13.46
CA VAL A 42 10.15 -16.15 -12.26
C VAL A 42 8.85 -16.86 -12.64
N SER A 43 8.74 -18.13 -12.29
CA SER A 43 7.53 -18.92 -12.47
C SER A 43 6.63 -18.84 -11.24
N SER A 44 5.32 -18.94 -11.45
CA SER A 44 4.31 -18.99 -10.40
C SER A 44 3.20 -19.93 -10.84
N GLY A 45 2.73 -20.79 -9.93
CA GLY A 45 1.60 -21.69 -10.17
C GLY A 45 0.24 -21.00 -10.09
N ASP A 46 0.19 -19.78 -9.54
CA ASP A 46 -1.05 -19.08 -9.23
C ASP A 46 -1.34 -17.94 -10.22
N THR A 47 -2.51 -17.97 -10.85
CA THR A 47 -2.98 -16.93 -11.77
C THR A 47 -3.57 -15.71 -11.05
N LEU A 48 -4.10 -15.93 -9.85
CA LEU A 48 -4.85 -14.92 -9.08
C LEU A 48 -3.95 -13.83 -8.50
N ASN A 49 -2.63 -14.06 -8.46
CA ASN A 49 -1.61 -13.08 -8.05
C ASN A 49 -1.57 -11.82 -8.93
N GLN A 50 -2.11 -11.87 -10.15
CA GLN A 50 -2.15 -10.73 -11.05
C GLN A 50 -3.43 -9.90 -10.90
N VAL A 51 -4.44 -10.41 -10.18
CA VAL A 51 -5.75 -9.78 -10.08
C VAL A 51 -5.76 -8.77 -8.93
N ARG A 52 -6.08 -7.52 -9.27
CA ARG A 52 -6.21 -6.41 -8.31
C ARG A 52 -7.57 -5.76 -8.50
N LEU A 53 -8.45 -5.87 -7.52
CA LEU A 53 -9.78 -5.27 -7.58
C LEU A 53 -9.77 -3.89 -6.91
N LYS A 54 -10.41 -2.91 -7.55
CA LYS A 54 -10.46 -1.52 -7.09
C LYS A 54 -11.85 -1.18 -6.57
N PHE A 55 -11.91 -0.55 -5.41
CA PHE A 55 -13.14 -0.12 -4.75
C PHE A 55 -13.04 1.32 -4.27
N ASP A 56 -14.19 2.00 -4.20
CA ASP A 56 -14.27 3.38 -3.69
C ASP A 56 -14.25 3.43 -2.16
N CYS A 57 -14.80 2.41 -1.51
CA CYS A 57 -14.96 2.33 -0.05
C CYS A 57 -14.49 0.97 0.48
N VAL A 58 -13.94 0.97 1.70
CA VAL A 58 -13.54 -0.26 2.41
C VAL A 58 -14.72 -1.20 2.62
N ASP A 59 -15.90 -0.67 2.94
CA ASP A 59 -17.09 -1.49 3.21
C ASP A 59 -17.52 -2.30 1.98
N LYS A 60 -17.39 -1.72 0.78
CA LYS A 60 -17.67 -2.42 -0.48
C LYS A 60 -16.69 -3.57 -0.70
N ALA A 61 -15.41 -3.35 -0.42
CA ALA A 61 -14.37 -4.39 -0.54
C ALA A 61 -14.59 -5.52 0.47
N VAL A 62 -14.94 -5.18 1.71
CA VAL A 62 -15.25 -6.16 2.78
C VAL A 62 -16.52 -6.93 2.45
N ALA A 63 -17.58 -6.27 1.99
CA ALA A 63 -18.82 -6.93 1.58
C ALA A 63 -18.59 -7.90 0.41
N TYR A 64 -17.75 -7.53 -0.56
CA TYR A 64 -17.36 -8.40 -1.66
C TYR A 64 -16.60 -9.64 -1.14
N ALA A 65 -15.58 -9.45 -0.30
CA ALA A 65 -14.83 -10.57 0.29
C ALA A 65 -15.72 -11.51 1.11
N LYS A 66 -16.68 -10.96 1.88
CA LYS A 66 -17.67 -11.74 2.63
C LYS A 66 -18.62 -12.52 1.73
N LYS A 67 -19.07 -11.93 0.62
CA LYS A 67 -19.98 -12.58 -0.34
C LYS A 67 -19.32 -13.78 -1.02
N GLU A 68 -18.03 -13.67 -1.33
CA GLU A 68 -17.23 -14.75 -1.92
C GLU A 68 -16.72 -15.76 -0.88
N GLY A 69 -16.89 -15.49 0.42
CA GLY A 69 -16.46 -16.38 1.50
C GLY A 69 -14.95 -16.42 1.74
N TRP A 70 -14.22 -15.34 1.42
CA TRP A 70 -12.76 -15.27 1.59
C TRP A 70 -12.36 -14.72 2.97
N GLU A 71 -11.25 -15.22 3.51
CA GLU A 71 -10.61 -14.62 4.67
C GLU A 71 -9.97 -13.29 4.28
N TYR A 72 -10.28 -12.20 4.99
CA TYR A 72 -9.79 -10.87 4.64
C TYR A 72 -9.01 -10.21 5.79
N THR A 73 -7.97 -9.48 5.44
CA THR A 73 -7.22 -8.59 6.35
C THR A 73 -7.36 -7.16 5.87
N VAL A 74 -7.85 -6.26 6.72
CA VAL A 74 -7.97 -4.83 6.41
C VAL A 74 -6.77 -4.09 7.01
N ILE A 75 -6.01 -3.41 6.17
CA ILE A 75 -4.92 -2.53 6.59
C ILE A 75 -5.47 -1.09 6.63
N PRO A 76 -5.45 -0.42 7.79
CA PRO A 76 -5.98 0.94 7.90
C PRO A 76 -5.17 1.91 7.04
N HIS A 77 -5.85 2.89 6.44
CA HIS A 77 -5.16 3.94 5.70
C HIS A 77 -4.41 4.85 6.68
N GLN A 78 -3.11 5.04 6.44
CA GLN A 78 -2.31 5.99 7.19
C GLN A 78 -2.42 7.38 6.55
N GLU A 79 -3.24 8.23 7.15
CA GLU A 79 -3.39 9.61 6.70
C GLU A 79 -2.13 10.43 6.98
N ARG A 80 -1.75 11.26 6.02
CA ARG A 80 -0.65 12.20 6.20
C ARG A 80 -1.12 13.37 7.06
N VAL A 81 -0.52 13.50 8.23
CA VAL A 81 -0.63 14.72 9.03
C VAL A 81 0.08 15.87 8.30
N VAL A 82 -0.66 16.93 7.99
CA VAL A 82 -0.10 18.15 7.39
C VAL A 82 0.43 19.03 8.52
N GLN A 83 1.74 19.17 8.59
CA GLN A 83 2.35 20.13 9.50
C GLN A 83 2.35 21.52 8.85
N PRO A 84 1.86 22.56 9.55
CA PRO A 84 1.97 23.93 9.07
C PRO A 84 3.45 24.28 8.94
N ARG A 85 3.82 24.87 7.80
CA ARG A 85 5.18 25.34 7.55
C ARG A 85 5.11 26.83 7.28
N ASN A 86 5.75 27.63 8.13
CA ASN A 86 5.90 29.06 7.90
C ASN A 86 7.29 29.31 7.33
N TYR A 87 7.37 30.05 6.22
CA TYR A 87 8.65 30.39 5.60
C TYR A 87 9.53 31.25 6.52
N LEU A 88 8.94 32.07 7.40
CA LEU A 88 9.67 32.86 8.39
C LEU A 88 10.46 32.00 9.39
N ASP A 89 10.03 30.76 9.64
CA ASP A 89 10.72 29.85 10.55
C ASP A 89 12.12 29.46 10.05
N ASN A 90 12.38 29.64 8.74
CA ASN A 90 13.70 29.38 8.15
C ASN A 90 14.77 30.39 8.62
N PHE A 91 14.38 31.59 9.04
CA PHE A 91 15.30 32.68 9.43
C PHE A 91 15.34 32.94 10.94
N LYS A 92 14.63 32.13 11.74
CA LYS A 92 14.69 32.23 13.21
C LYS A 92 16.11 31.92 13.66
N TYR A 93 16.68 32.81 14.47
CA TYR A 93 17.98 32.57 15.11
C TYR A 93 17.89 31.30 15.97
N ARG A 94 18.71 30.30 15.62
CA ARG A 94 18.90 29.10 16.43
C ARG A 94 20.30 29.18 17.03
N PRO A 95 20.45 29.33 18.36
CA PRO A 95 21.75 29.28 18.98
C PRO A 95 22.38 27.90 18.70
N HIS A 96 23.68 27.88 18.44
CA HIS A 96 24.40 26.63 18.31
C HIS A 96 24.51 25.99 19.69
N GLU A 97 23.88 24.84 19.90
CA GLU A 97 24.13 24.05 21.10
C GLU A 97 25.57 23.55 21.00
N GLU A 98 26.46 24.07 21.84
CA GLU A 98 27.78 23.50 22.02
C GLU A 98 27.60 22.08 22.56
N ALA A 99 27.94 21.09 21.73
CA ALA A 99 28.04 19.71 22.18
C ALA A 99 29.16 19.64 23.23
N SER A 100 28.78 19.46 24.49
CA SER A 100 29.70 19.10 25.57
C SER A 100 29.94 17.60 25.63
#